data_AF-A0A258Z9Q0-F1
#
_entry.id   AF-A0A258Z9Q0-F1
#
_cell.length_a   1.000
_cell.length_b   1.000
_cell.length_c   1.000
_cell.angle_alpha   90.00
_cell.angle_beta   90.00
_cell.angle_gamma   90.00
#
_symmetry.space_group_name_H-M   'P 1'
#
loop_
_entity.id
_entity.type
_entity.pdbx_description
1 polymer ?
#
loop_
_entity_poly.entity_id
_entity_poly.type
_entity_poly.pdbx_seq_one_letter_code
_entity_poly.pdbx_strand_id
1 'polypeptide(L)'
;VPLLEGDHVTDDAGTGFVHTAPGHGREDFEIWTQHRRWLEERGINPAIPYTVDEDSFYTDQAPGFAGKRVITEKGEKGDANQAVIDALVAAGNLLARGRLKHQYPHSWRSKKPVIFRNTPQWFIAMDQDIRNADGTAAPRPATLAGNEADTLRARALAGIKTVDWVPAAGENRITGMIASRPDWVVSRQRAWGVPIAVFVKEVGDGSVEILKDSAVNARIAEAFALEGADAWYKDGARERFLADRAAEGWAKVDDILDVWFDSGSTHAFTLEVRPDLKANRPPDGPDRVMYLEGSDQHRGWFHSSLLESCGTRGRPPYDAVLTHGFVLDENGHKMSKSLGNVVSPQDVIKTSGAD
;
A
#
# COMPACT_ATOMS: atom_id res chain seq x y z
N VAL A 1 -17.02 -26.25 2.75
CA VAL A 1 -15.64 -25.68 2.66
C VAL A 1 -15.04 -26.21 1.36
N PRO A 2 -14.64 -25.34 0.41
CA PRO A 2 -14.01 -25.76 -0.84
C PRO A 2 -12.59 -26.29 -0.59
N LEU A 3 -12.09 -27.10 -1.52
CA LEU A 3 -10.67 -27.48 -1.60
C LEU A 3 -10.06 -26.71 -2.77
N LEU A 4 -9.02 -25.91 -2.48
CA LEU A 4 -8.32 -25.08 -3.46
C LEU A 4 -6.95 -25.66 -3.74
N GLU A 5 -6.50 -25.58 -5.00
CA GLU A 5 -5.14 -25.94 -5.39
C GLU A 5 -4.18 -24.82 -5.01
N GLY A 6 -3.14 -25.15 -4.24
CA GLY A 6 -2.21 -24.17 -3.69
C GLY A 6 -0.77 -24.63 -3.77
N ASP A 7 0.04 -23.91 -4.55
CA ASP A 7 1.48 -24.21 -4.75
C ASP A 7 2.33 -24.06 -3.48
N HIS A 8 1.78 -23.39 -2.44
CA HIS A 8 2.46 -23.20 -1.15
C HIS A 8 2.37 -24.41 -0.23
N VAL A 9 1.60 -25.44 -0.60
CA VAL A 9 1.43 -26.67 0.21
C VAL A 9 2.55 -27.66 -0.12
N THR A 10 3.26 -28.09 0.92
CA THR A 10 4.38 -29.03 0.84
C THR A 10 4.07 -30.35 1.58
N ASP A 11 4.87 -31.39 1.32
CA ASP A 11 4.76 -32.71 1.96
C ASP A 11 5.66 -32.88 3.20
N ASP A 12 6.43 -31.84 3.57
CA ASP A 12 7.39 -31.85 4.66
C ASP A 12 6.79 -31.41 6.02
N ALA A 13 5.59 -30.85 6.03
CA ALA A 13 4.93 -30.36 7.25
C ALA A 13 3.41 -30.56 7.26
N GLY A 14 2.86 -30.85 8.45
CA GLY A 14 1.42 -31.00 8.64
C GLY A 14 0.86 -32.29 8.04
N THR A 15 -0.25 -32.18 7.31
CA THR A 15 -1.00 -33.33 6.77
C THR A 15 -1.05 -33.36 5.24
N GLY A 16 -0.37 -32.41 4.57
CA GLY A 16 -0.57 -32.15 3.15
C GLY A 16 -1.88 -31.41 2.83
N PHE A 17 -2.67 -31.04 3.84
CA PHE A 17 -3.86 -30.20 3.72
C PHE A 17 -3.73 -28.98 4.63
N VAL A 18 -3.79 -27.79 4.05
CA VAL A 18 -3.67 -26.53 4.78
C VAL A 18 -5.06 -25.90 4.93
N HIS A 19 -5.42 -25.53 6.16
CA HIS A 19 -6.62 -24.74 6.40
C HIS A 19 -6.39 -23.29 5.94
N THR A 20 -7.24 -22.81 5.04
CA THR A 20 -7.18 -21.44 4.53
C THR A 20 -8.05 -20.51 5.39
N ALA A 21 -7.42 -19.53 6.04
CA ALA A 21 -8.07 -18.43 6.72
C ALA A 21 -7.62 -17.11 6.08
N PRO A 22 -8.28 -16.63 5.00
CA PRO A 22 -7.82 -15.46 4.24
C PRO A 22 -7.80 -14.17 5.08
N GLY A 23 -8.44 -14.18 6.26
CA GLY A 23 -8.39 -13.16 7.31
C GLY A 23 -7.06 -12.97 8.04
N HIS A 24 -6.16 -13.96 7.96
CA HIS A 24 -5.04 -14.13 8.90
C HIS A 24 -3.75 -14.71 8.28
N GLY A 25 -3.68 -14.86 6.97
CA GLY A 25 -2.50 -15.38 6.28
C GLY A 25 -2.37 -14.75 4.90
N ARG A 26 -1.14 -14.42 4.50
CA ARG A 26 -0.90 -13.81 3.18
C ARG A 26 -1.16 -14.83 2.07
N GLU A 27 -0.57 -16.01 2.19
CA GLU A 27 -0.74 -17.11 1.23
C GLU A 27 -2.22 -17.54 1.17
N ASP A 28 -2.92 -17.53 2.32
CA ASP A 28 -4.36 -17.78 2.41
C ASP A 28 -5.19 -16.71 1.68
N PHE A 29 -4.82 -15.43 1.85
CA PHE A 29 -5.47 -14.32 1.16
C PHE A 29 -5.25 -14.39 -0.35
N GLU A 30 -4.02 -14.68 -0.78
CA GLU A 30 -3.64 -14.77 -2.19
C GLU A 30 -4.40 -15.90 -2.90
N ILE A 31 -4.37 -17.13 -2.37
CA ILE A 31 -5.08 -18.27 -2.97
C ILE A 31 -6.59 -18.02 -3.01
N TRP A 32 -7.17 -17.45 -1.94
CA TRP A 32 -8.59 -17.15 -1.87
C TRP A 32 -9.00 -16.10 -2.90
N THR A 33 -8.20 -15.05 -3.05
CA THR A 33 -8.44 -13.95 -3.99
C THR A 33 -8.27 -14.40 -5.44
N GLN A 34 -7.25 -15.20 -5.74
CA GLN A 34 -7.03 -15.78 -7.08
C GLN A 34 -8.21 -16.66 -7.52
N HIS A 35 -8.84 -17.36 -6.57
CA HIS A 35 -9.98 -18.23 -6.83
C HIS A 35 -11.34 -17.54 -6.64
N ARG A 36 -11.40 -16.21 -6.45
CA ARG A 36 -12.64 -15.47 -6.19
C ARG A 36 -13.74 -15.77 -7.21
N ARG A 37 -13.43 -15.65 -8.50
CA ARG A 37 -14.39 -15.93 -9.58
C ARG A 37 -14.87 -17.38 -9.55
N TRP A 38 -13.96 -18.32 -9.29
CA TRP A 38 -14.28 -19.74 -9.20
C TRP A 38 -15.23 -20.05 -8.03
N LEU A 39 -15.09 -19.33 -6.91
CA LEU A 39 -15.97 -19.40 -5.74
C LEU A 39 -17.37 -18.84 -6.07
N GLU A 40 -17.43 -17.66 -6.69
CA GLU A 40 -18.68 -16.99 -7.07
C GLU A 40 -19.49 -17.83 -8.07
N GLU A 41 -18.83 -18.41 -9.09
CA GLU A 41 -19.47 -19.31 -10.08
C GLU A 41 -20.09 -20.56 -9.44
N ARG A 42 -19.67 -20.92 -8.22
CA ARG A 42 -20.20 -22.06 -7.45
C ARG A 42 -21.19 -21.64 -6.35
N GLY A 43 -21.57 -20.37 -6.31
CA GLY A 43 -22.47 -19.84 -5.28
C GLY A 43 -21.84 -19.80 -3.89
N ILE A 44 -20.51 -19.86 -3.79
CA ILE A 44 -19.79 -19.71 -2.53
C ILE A 44 -19.52 -18.21 -2.34
N ASN A 45 -19.95 -17.65 -1.20
CA ASN A 45 -19.67 -16.26 -0.87
C ASN A 45 -18.15 -16.06 -0.69
N PRO A 46 -17.47 -15.26 -1.53
CA PRO A 46 -16.03 -15.02 -1.41
C PRO A 46 -15.69 -13.98 -0.34
N ALA A 47 -16.69 -13.38 0.33
CA ALA A 47 -16.46 -12.39 1.36
C ALA A 47 -15.57 -12.95 2.48
N ILE A 48 -14.51 -12.21 2.79
CA ILE A 48 -13.55 -12.59 3.83
C ILE A 48 -14.08 -12.07 5.16
N PRO A 49 -14.29 -12.93 6.17
CA PRO A 49 -14.83 -12.49 7.45
C PRO A 49 -13.79 -11.70 8.25
N TYR A 50 -14.25 -10.65 8.92
CA TYR A 50 -13.48 -9.85 9.88
C TYR A 50 -13.61 -10.43 11.27
N THR A 51 -13.04 -11.61 11.49
CA THR A 51 -13.23 -12.40 12.71
C THR A 51 -12.59 -11.80 13.96
N VAL A 52 -11.55 -10.96 13.84
CA VAL A 52 -10.82 -10.34 14.95
C VAL A 52 -10.82 -8.82 14.79
N ASP A 53 -10.93 -8.04 15.86
CA ASP A 53 -10.89 -6.57 15.85
C ASP A 53 -9.49 -5.98 16.16
N GLU A 54 -9.43 -4.66 16.39
CA GLU A 54 -8.20 -3.93 16.74
C GLU A 54 -7.63 -4.19 18.12
N ASP A 55 -8.48 -4.55 19.07
CA ASP A 55 -8.10 -4.90 20.44
C ASP A 55 -7.86 -6.40 20.63
N SER A 56 -7.82 -7.14 19.52
CA SER A 56 -7.62 -8.59 19.42
C SER A 56 -8.78 -9.41 20.00
N PHE A 57 -9.99 -8.87 20.04
CA PHE A 57 -11.20 -9.64 20.35
C PHE A 57 -11.82 -10.23 19.08
N TYR A 58 -12.46 -11.39 19.22
CA TYR A 58 -13.31 -11.93 18.19
C TYR A 58 -14.58 -11.11 18.05
N THR A 59 -14.96 -10.86 16.79
CA THR A 59 -16.17 -10.12 16.41
C THR A 59 -17.38 -11.07 16.32
N ASP A 60 -18.53 -10.52 15.95
CA ASP A 60 -19.74 -11.28 15.60
C ASP A 60 -19.56 -12.17 14.36
N GLN A 61 -18.60 -11.86 13.48
CA GLN A 61 -18.22 -12.68 12.33
C GLN A 61 -17.43 -13.94 12.70
N ALA A 62 -17.15 -14.15 13.99
CA ALA A 62 -16.73 -15.43 14.56
C ALA A 62 -17.85 -16.00 15.46
N PRO A 63 -18.92 -16.58 14.88
CA PRO A 63 -20.10 -16.99 15.64
C PRO A 63 -19.76 -17.95 16.77
N GLY A 64 -20.29 -17.66 17.96
CA GLY A 64 -20.04 -18.45 19.18
C GLY A 64 -18.76 -18.08 19.94
N PHE A 65 -17.91 -17.22 19.40
CA PHE A 65 -16.67 -16.78 20.05
C PHE A 65 -16.55 -15.27 20.24
N ALA A 66 -17.58 -14.49 19.88
CA ALA A 66 -17.60 -13.04 20.06
C ALA A 66 -17.19 -12.63 21.48
N GLY A 67 -16.31 -11.63 21.58
CA GLY A 67 -15.77 -11.11 22.84
C GLY A 67 -14.65 -11.95 23.48
N LYS A 68 -14.25 -13.07 22.87
CA LYS A 68 -13.03 -13.80 23.28
C LYS A 68 -11.79 -13.13 22.72
N ARG A 69 -10.68 -13.15 23.46
CA ARG A 69 -9.47 -12.39 23.10
C ARG A 69 -8.32 -13.28 22.68
N VAL A 70 -7.65 -12.94 21.57
CA VAL A 70 -6.52 -13.70 21.03
C VAL A 70 -5.23 -13.41 21.80
N ILE A 71 -4.84 -12.13 21.87
CA ILE A 71 -3.64 -11.65 22.58
C ILE A 71 -4.03 -10.41 23.38
N THR A 72 -3.47 -10.26 24.59
CA THR A 72 -3.69 -9.06 25.43
C THR A 72 -2.82 -7.90 24.98
N GLU A 73 -3.12 -6.68 25.43
CA GLU A 73 -2.27 -5.50 25.19
C GLU A 73 -0.85 -5.67 25.75
N LYS A 74 -0.64 -6.60 26.69
CA LYS A 74 0.66 -6.96 27.26
C LYS A 74 1.44 -7.96 26.40
N GLY A 75 0.83 -8.53 25.37
CA GLY A 75 1.41 -9.56 24.52
C GLY A 75 1.25 -10.98 25.06
N GLU A 76 0.36 -11.18 26.04
CA GLU A 76 0.07 -12.48 26.64
C GLU A 76 -1.06 -13.18 25.88
N LYS A 77 -1.16 -14.51 25.99
CA LYS A 77 -2.26 -15.27 25.38
C LYS A 77 -3.58 -14.90 26.06
N GLY A 78 -4.59 -14.53 25.28
CA GLY A 78 -5.96 -14.39 25.77
C GLY A 78 -6.69 -15.74 25.86
N ASP A 79 -8.01 -15.70 26.04
CA ASP A 79 -8.86 -16.88 26.26
C ASP A 79 -9.40 -17.51 24.97
N ALA A 80 -9.26 -16.86 23.81
CA ALA A 80 -9.80 -17.31 22.53
C ALA A 80 -9.33 -18.71 22.12
N ASN A 81 -8.01 -18.97 22.17
CA ASN A 81 -7.46 -20.27 21.77
C ASN A 81 -8.03 -21.42 22.61
N GLN A 82 -8.21 -21.20 23.91
CA GLN A 82 -8.74 -22.21 24.81
C GLN A 82 -10.24 -22.44 24.53
N ALA A 83 -11.01 -21.37 24.34
CA ALA A 83 -12.43 -21.47 23.97
C ALA A 83 -12.65 -22.26 22.67
N VAL A 84 -11.84 -22.02 21.64
CA VAL A 84 -11.91 -22.75 20.36
C VAL A 84 -11.55 -24.22 20.54
N ILE A 85 -10.49 -24.52 21.31
CA ILE A 85 -10.12 -25.91 21.62
C ILE A 85 -11.27 -26.65 22.33
N ASP A 86 -11.88 -26.02 23.33
CA ASP A 86 -12.97 -26.65 24.09
C ASP A 86 -14.20 -26.90 23.22
N ALA A 87 -14.52 -25.98 22.31
CA ALA A 87 -15.58 -26.16 21.33
C ALA A 87 -15.29 -27.32 20.35
N LEU A 88 -14.05 -27.45 19.86
CA LEU A 88 -13.64 -28.56 19.00
C LEU A 88 -13.71 -29.92 19.72
N VAL A 89 -13.35 -29.96 21.01
CA VAL A 89 -13.50 -31.15 21.85
C VAL A 89 -14.97 -31.51 22.03
N ALA A 90 -15.81 -30.53 22.39
CA ALA A 90 -17.24 -30.75 22.58
C ALA A 90 -17.95 -31.24 21.30
N ALA A 91 -17.49 -30.79 20.13
CA ALA A 91 -17.99 -31.23 18.84
C ALA A 91 -17.42 -32.59 18.35
N GLY A 92 -16.44 -33.17 19.05
CA GLY A 92 -15.77 -34.39 18.61
C GLY A 92 -14.87 -34.22 17.37
N ASN A 93 -14.49 -32.99 17.04
CA ASN A 93 -13.72 -32.64 15.84
C ASN A 93 -12.20 -32.46 16.10
N LEU A 94 -11.72 -32.73 17.31
CA LEU A 94 -10.30 -32.66 17.67
C LEU A 94 -9.65 -34.04 17.60
N LEU A 95 -8.93 -34.34 16.52
CA LEU A 95 -8.25 -35.64 16.34
C LEU A 95 -6.97 -35.77 17.19
N ALA A 96 -6.19 -34.70 17.31
CA ALA A 96 -4.94 -34.68 18.07
C ALA A 96 -4.62 -33.28 18.59
N ARG A 97 -3.87 -33.20 19.70
CA ARG A 97 -3.37 -31.94 20.28
C ARG A 97 -1.91 -32.10 20.68
N GLY A 98 -1.06 -31.18 20.21
CA GLY A 98 0.36 -31.13 20.54
C GLY A 98 0.83 -29.71 20.88
N ARG A 99 2.10 -29.59 21.28
CA ARG A 99 2.79 -28.30 21.46
C ARG A 99 4.01 -28.28 20.54
N LEU A 100 4.16 -27.19 19.79
CA LEU A 100 5.30 -26.96 18.92
C LEU A 100 6.06 -25.72 19.41
N LYS A 101 7.40 -25.79 19.39
CA LYS A 101 8.27 -24.63 19.58
C LYS A 101 8.78 -24.20 18.21
N HIS A 102 8.50 -22.98 17.82
CA HIS A 102 8.90 -22.41 16.54
C HIS A 102 9.19 -20.91 16.69
N GLN A 103 9.74 -20.31 15.64
CA GLN A 103 9.89 -18.85 15.57
C GLN A 103 8.54 -18.21 15.23
N TYR A 104 8.24 -17.09 15.89
CA TYR A 104 7.00 -16.35 15.70
C TYR A 104 7.31 -14.84 15.57
N PRO A 105 6.61 -14.10 14.69
CA PRO A 105 6.88 -12.69 14.50
C PRO A 105 6.54 -11.87 15.75
N HIS A 106 7.39 -10.90 16.06
CA HIS A 106 7.21 -9.96 17.16
C HIS A 106 7.44 -8.53 16.68
N SER A 107 6.75 -7.57 17.28
CA SER A 107 6.97 -6.15 17.00
C SER A 107 8.42 -5.77 17.28
N TRP A 108 9.10 -5.18 16.29
CA TRP A 108 10.49 -4.79 16.43
C TRP A 108 10.70 -3.76 17.55
N ARG A 109 9.66 -2.98 17.88
CA ARG A 109 9.69 -1.93 18.91
C ARG A 109 9.27 -2.45 20.28
N SER A 110 8.08 -3.04 20.40
CA SER A 110 7.54 -3.48 21.70
C SER A 110 7.98 -4.87 22.11
N LYS A 111 8.55 -5.65 21.17
CA LYS A 111 8.91 -7.07 21.34
C LYS A 111 7.74 -7.99 21.70
N LYS A 112 6.50 -7.53 21.56
CA LYS A 112 5.28 -8.33 21.76
C LYS A 112 4.93 -9.13 20.49
N PRO A 113 4.27 -10.30 20.60
CA PRO A 113 3.81 -11.06 19.45
C PRO A 113 2.88 -10.20 18.57
N VAL A 114 2.91 -10.43 17.26
CA VAL A 114 1.98 -9.79 16.31
C VAL A 114 1.04 -10.83 15.72
N ILE A 115 -0.16 -10.39 15.33
CA ILE A 115 -1.11 -11.20 14.59
C ILE A 115 -1.27 -10.63 13.19
N PHE A 116 -1.58 -11.49 12.23
CA PHE A 116 -2.05 -11.06 10.92
C PHE A 116 -3.56 -10.88 10.99
N ARG A 117 -4.04 -9.74 10.51
CA ARG A 117 -5.47 -9.41 10.46
C ARG A 117 -5.76 -8.63 9.18
N ASN A 118 -6.86 -8.97 8.53
CA ASN A 118 -7.40 -8.17 7.45
C ASN A 118 -8.03 -6.89 7.98
N THR A 119 -7.75 -5.80 7.28
CA THR A 119 -8.36 -4.49 7.55
C THR A 119 -8.79 -3.89 6.23
N PRO A 120 -9.90 -3.14 6.19
CA PRO A 120 -10.20 -2.28 5.06
C PRO A 120 -9.01 -1.33 4.85
N GLN A 121 -8.52 -1.28 3.61
CA GLN A 121 -7.41 -0.42 3.22
C GLN A 121 -7.70 0.15 1.83
N TRP A 122 -7.08 1.28 1.53
CA TRP A 122 -7.12 1.95 0.24
C TRP A 122 -5.98 1.47 -0.64
N PHE A 123 -6.34 1.05 -1.85
CA PHE A 123 -5.41 0.56 -2.85
C PHE A 123 -5.50 1.37 -4.13
N ILE A 124 -4.35 1.59 -4.76
CA ILE A 124 -4.28 1.96 -6.16
C ILE A 124 -4.10 0.68 -6.97
N ALA A 125 -5.09 0.40 -7.82
CA ALA A 125 -5.09 -0.78 -8.66
C ALA A 125 -4.00 -0.71 -9.74
N MET A 126 -3.20 -1.77 -9.86
CA MET A 126 -2.13 -1.84 -10.86
C MET A 126 -2.62 -2.31 -12.22
N ASP A 127 -3.57 -3.25 -12.24
CA ASP A 127 -4.06 -3.95 -13.44
C ASP A 127 -5.50 -3.62 -13.81
N GLN A 128 -6.15 -2.72 -13.08
CA GLN A 128 -7.48 -2.25 -13.46
C GLN A 128 -7.38 -1.39 -14.72
N ASP A 129 -8.29 -1.64 -15.66
CA ASP A 129 -8.45 -0.83 -16.86
C ASP A 129 -8.95 0.57 -16.49
N ILE A 130 -8.19 1.60 -16.86
CA ILE A 130 -8.45 3.01 -16.54
C ILE A 130 -8.95 3.81 -17.75
N ARG A 131 -9.42 3.15 -18.81
CA ARG A 131 -10.15 3.80 -19.90
C ARG A 131 -11.44 4.46 -19.40
N ASN A 132 -11.86 5.51 -20.08
CA ASN A 132 -13.15 6.16 -19.85
C ASN A 132 -14.29 5.15 -20.09
N ALA A 133 -15.47 5.43 -19.53
CA ALA A 133 -16.65 4.56 -19.63
C ALA A 133 -17.13 4.31 -21.07
N ASP A 134 -16.77 5.18 -22.01
CA ASP A 134 -17.04 5.04 -23.45
C ASP A 134 -15.97 4.22 -24.20
N GLY A 135 -14.99 3.66 -23.48
CA GLY A 135 -13.88 2.88 -24.03
C GLY A 135 -12.75 3.72 -24.61
N THR A 136 -12.86 5.06 -24.58
CA THR A 136 -11.76 5.95 -25.00
C THR A 136 -10.70 6.02 -23.91
N ALA A 137 -9.44 6.21 -24.29
CA ALA A 137 -8.39 6.38 -23.29
C ALA A 137 -8.56 7.74 -22.57
N ALA A 138 -8.57 7.74 -21.24
CA ALA A 138 -8.14 8.93 -20.49
C ALA A 138 -6.75 9.34 -21.01
N PRO A 139 -6.34 10.63 -20.98
CA PRO A 139 -5.12 11.11 -21.66
C PRO A 139 -3.99 10.06 -21.67
N ARG A 140 -3.81 9.43 -22.84
CA ARG A 140 -2.99 8.22 -22.97
C ARG A 140 -1.53 8.63 -23.10
N PRO A 141 -0.58 7.95 -22.43
CA PRO A 141 0.82 8.02 -22.83
C PRO A 141 0.95 7.85 -24.34
N ALA A 142 1.71 8.72 -25.01
CA ALA A 142 2.07 8.52 -26.42
C ALA A 142 2.81 7.20 -26.66
N THR A 143 3.34 6.58 -25.59
CA THR A 143 4.12 5.34 -25.59
C THR A 143 3.28 4.06 -25.62
N LEU A 144 1.96 4.13 -25.38
CA LEU A 144 1.07 2.97 -25.50
C LEU A 144 0.40 2.96 -26.88
N ALA A 145 0.80 2.03 -27.74
CA ALA A 145 0.23 1.89 -29.09
C ALA A 145 -0.93 0.86 -29.12
N GLY A 146 -1.91 1.04 -30.02
CA GLY A 146 -2.93 0.02 -30.32
C GLY A 146 -3.98 -0.24 -29.23
N ASN A 147 -4.50 -1.47 -29.15
CA ASN A 147 -5.59 -1.89 -28.25
C ASN A 147 -5.09 -2.57 -26.94
N GLU A 148 -3.85 -2.30 -26.52
CA GLU A 148 -3.34 -2.81 -25.24
C GLU A 148 -4.21 -2.34 -24.05
N ALA A 149 -4.27 -3.16 -23.00
CA ALA A 149 -4.96 -2.79 -21.77
C ALA A 149 -4.32 -1.52 -21.18
N ASP A 150 -5.13 -0.50 -20.96
CA ASP A 150 -4.66 0.76 -20.37
C ASP A 150 -4.73 0.62 -18.85
N THR A 151 -3.66 0.09 -18.26
CA THR A 151 -3.52 -0.09 -16.80
C THR A 151 -2.35 0.72 -16.28
N LEU A 152 -2.33 1.01 -14.98
CA LEU A 152 -1.21 1.72 -14.36
C LEU A 152 0.12 0.98 -14.58
N ARG A 153 0.11 -0.35 -14.49
CA ARG A 153 1.28 -1.19 -14.77
C ARG A 153 1.75 -1.02 -16.21
N ALA A 154 0.84 -1.09 -17.18
CA ALA A 154 1.18 -0.95 -18.60
C ALA A 154 1.80 0.42 -18.88
N ARG A 155 1.19 1.50 -18.35
CA ARG A 155 1.71 2.88 -18.47
C ARG A 155 3.12 3.00 -17.88
N ALA A 156 3.35 2.44 -16.70
CA ALA A 156 4.65 2.50 -16.03
C ALA A 156 5.74 1.70 -16.79
N LEU A 157 5.44 0.49 -17.25
CA LEU A 157 6.36 -0.34 -18.03
C LEU A 157 6.73 0.30 -19.37
N ALA A 158 5.76 0.91 -20.06
CA ALA A 158 6.04 1.67 -21.27
C ALA A 158 6.89 2.92 -20.97
N GLY A 159 6.59 3.62 -19.88
CA GLY A 159 7.34 4.79 -19.42
C GLY A 159 8.82 4.47 -19.10
N ILE A 160 9.10 3.36 -18.41
CA ILE A 160 10.47 2.96 -18.04
C ILE A 160 11.42 2.92 -19.25
N LYS A 161 10.93 2.44 -20.40
CA LYS A 161 11.72 2.32 -21.64
C LYS A 161 12.12 3.67 -22.25
N THR A 162 11.52 4.77 -21.80
CA THR A 162 11.80 6.13 -22.29
C THR A 162 12.79 6.91 -21.44
N VAL A 163 13.25 6.32 -20.34
CA VAL A 163 14.12 6.96 -19.35
C VAL A 163 15.56 6.52 -19.58
N ASP A 164 16.51 7.45 -19.50
CA ASP A 164 17.93 7.12 -19.50
C ASP A 164 18.37 6.61 -18.12
N TRP A 165 18.78 5.34 -18.02
CA TRP A 165 19.18 4.72 -16.75
C TRP A 165 20.71 4.66 -16.59
N VAL A 166 21.21 5.22 -15.50
CA VAL A 166 22.65 5.22 -15.15
C VAL A 166 22.85 4.65 -13.74
N PRO A 167 23.40 3.43 -13.58
CA PRO A 167 23.81 2.49 -14.64
C PRO A 167 22.60 1.82 -15.32
N ALA A 168 22.81 1.31 -16.54
CA ALA A 168 21.76 0.66 -17.34
C ALA A 168 21.05 -0.50 -16.62
N ALA A 169 21.73 -1.17 -15.69
CA ALA A 169 21.13 -2.23 -14.88
C ALA A 169 19.95 -1.75 -14.01
N GLY A 170 19.81 -0.44 -13.75
CA GLY A 170 18.68 0.14 -13.04
C GLY A 170 17.33 -0.09 -13.73
N GLU A 171 17.32 -0.11 -15.06
CA GLU A 171 16.13 -0.36 -15.87
C GLU A 171 15.53 -1.74 -15.59
N ASN A 172 16.37 -2.78 -15.66
CA ASN A 172 15.95 -4.16 -15.39
C ASN A 172 15.42 -4.32 -13.96
N ARG A 173 16.06 -3.62 -13.01
CA ARG A 173 15.69 -3.66 -11.59
C ARG A 173 14.29 -3.08 -11.37
N ILE A 174 14.00 -1.89 -11.89
CA ILE A 174 12.67 -1.29 -11.72
C ILE A 174 11.60 -2.02 -12.54
N THR A 175 11.94 -2.48 -13.75
CA THR A 175 11.04 -3.24 -14.64
C THR A 175 10.54 -4.50 -13.95
N GLY A 176 11.44 -5.31 -13.39
CA GLY A 176 11.07 -6.54 -12.68
C GLY A 176 10.19 -6.29 -11.45
N MET A 177 10.41 -5.17 -10.76
CA MET A 177 9.60 -4.76 -9.61
C MET A 177 8.22 -4.28 -10.03
N ILE A 178 8.10 -3.51 -11.11
CA ILE A 178 6.82 -3.04 -11.63
C ILE A 178 6.04 -4.21 -12.25
N ALA A 179 6.69 -5.16 -12.92
CA ALA A 179 6.01 -6.28 -13.56
C ALA A 179 5.27 -7.19 -12.56
N SER A 180 5.83 -7.39 -11.37
CA SER A 180 5.28 -8.28 -10.33
C SER A 180 4.62 -7.55 -9.15
N ARG A 181 4.52 -6.21 -9.19
CA ARG A 181 3.97 -5.43 -8.08
C ARG A 181 2.48 -5.77 -7.84
N PRO A 182 2.03 -6.10 -6.63
CA PRO A 182 0.60 -6.14 -6.33
C PRO A 182 0.00 -4.71 -6.31
N ASP A 183 -1.31 -4.61 -6.12
CA ASP A 183 -1.98 -3.32 -5.89
C ASP A 183 -1.31 -2.53 -4.77
N TRP A 184 -1.19 -1.22 -4.96
CA TRP A 184 -0.44 -0.37 -4.04
C TRP A 184 -1.33 0.08 -2.89
N VAL A 185 -1.12 -0.48 -1.71
CA VAL A 185 -1.76 -0.01 -0.45
C VAL A 185 -1.26 1.40 -0.11
N VAL A 186 -2.12 2.40 -0.22
CA VAL A 186 -1.78 3.81 0.05
C VAL A 186 -2.26 4.31 1.40
N SER A 187 -3.18 3.63 2.09
CA SER A 187 -3.65 4.07 3.41
C SER A 187 -2.73 3.66 4.55
N ARG A 188 -2.67 4.49 5.58
CA ARG A 188 -2.06 4.19 6.89
C ARG A 188 -2.97 4.69 8.01
N GLN A 189 -3.20 3.86 9.02
CA GLN A 189 -3.92 4.24 10.25
C GLN A 189 -2.97 4.92 11.23
N ARG A 190 -2.59 6.16 10.92
CA ARG A 190 -1.64 6.98 11.68
C ARG A 190 -2.15 8.41 11.75
N ALA A 191 -1.70 9.15 12.76
CA ALA A 191 -2.12 10.52 13.00
C ALA A 191 -1.28 11.59 12.27
N TRP A 192 -0.16 11.21 11.63
CA TRP A 192 0.76 12.18 11.00
C TRP A 192 1.00 11.83 9.53
N GLY A 193 0.41 12.64 8.65
CA GLY A 193 0.58 12.62 7.19
C GLY A 193 -0.58 13.31 6.48
N VAL A 194 -0.56 13.28 5.15
CA VAL A 194 -1.64 13.89 4.34
C VAL A 194 -2.87 12.98 4.38
N PRO A 195 -4.08 13.49 4.67
CA PRO A 195 -5.28 12.66 4.69
C PRO A 195 -5.65 12.14 3.30
N ILE A 196 -6.24 10.94 3.24
CA ILE A 196 -7.01 10.50 2.07
C ILE A 196 -8.31 11.30 2.08
N ALA A 197 -8.28 12.49 1.47
CA ALA A 197 -9.35 13.48 1.55
C ALA A 197 -10.54 13.14 0.65
N VAL A 198 -11.22 12.03 0.95
CA VAL A 198 -12.40 11.54 0.24
C VAL A 198 -13.56 11.33 1.20
N PHE A 199 -14.77 11.35 0.65
CA PHE A 199 -15.99 10.97 1.35
C PHE A 199 -16.56 9.68 0.76
N VAL A 200 -17.09 8.82 1.63
CA VAL A 200 -17.60 7.50 1.25
C VAL A 200 -19.00 7.25 1.78
N LYS A 201 -19.75 6.35 1.14
CA LYS A 201 -21.02 5.82 1.64
C LYS A 201 -21.02 4.30 1.51
N GLU A 202 -21.37 3.60 2.58
CA GLU A 202 -21.53 2.13 2.57
C GLU A 202 -22.72 1.72 1.70
N VAL A 203 -22.53 0.71 0.86
CA VAL A 203 -23.56 0.19 -0.08
C VAL A 203 -24.27 -1.05 0.49
N GLY A 204 -23.82 -1.56 1.65
CA GLY A 204 -24.47 -2.62 2.42
C GLY A 204 -23.96 -4.03 2.16
N ASP A 205 -23.16 -4.24 1.11
CA ASP A 205 -22.43 -5.48 0.80
C ASP A 205 -20.95 -5.44 1.24
N GLY A 206 -20.58 -4.41 2.01
CA GLY A 206 -19.21 -4.12 2.42
C GLY A 206 -18.40 -3.33 1.38
N SER A 207 -19.00 -2.95 0.24
CA SER A 207 -18.43 -1.97 -0.68
C SER A 207 -18.82 -0.55 -0.30
N VAL A 208 -17.99 0.39 -0.74
CA VAL A 208 -18.23 1.83 -0.56
C VAL A 208 -18.37 2.55 -1.89
N GLU A 209 -19.33 3.46 -1.96
CA GLU A 209 -19.38 4.50 -2.98
C GLU A 209 -18.43 5.63 -2.58
N ILE A 210 -17.59 6.10 -3.51
CA ILE A 210 -16.69 7.23 -3.30
C ILE A 210 -17.31 8.48 -3.93
N LEU A 211 -17.41 9.56 -3.16
CA LEU A 211 -17.93 10.83 -3.62
C LEU A 211 -17.01 11.46 -4.68
N LYS A 212 -17.50 11.53 -5.92
CA LYS A 212 -16.83 12.22 -7.03
C LYS A 212 -17.51 13.55 -7.31
N ASP A 213 -17.06 14.61 -6.65
CA ASP A 213 -17.66 15.95 -6.74
C ASP A 213 -16.57 17.02 -6.83
N SER A 214 -16.54 17.76 -7.94
CA SER A 214 -15.51 18.77 -8.19
C SER A 214 -15.61 19.98 -7.26
N ALA A 215 -16.81 20.35 -6.82
CA ALA A 215 -17.02 21.47 -5.91
C ALA A 215 -16.63 21.12 -4.47
N VAL A 216 -16.84 19.86 -4.05
CA VAL A 216 -16.29 19.33 -2.79
C VAL A 216 -14.76 19.32 -2.86
N ASN A 217 -14.17 18.74 -3.91
CA ASN A 217 -12.72 18.66 -4.07
C ASN A 217 -12.05 20.04 -4.11
N ALA A 218 -12.67 21.02 -4.77
CA ALA A 218 -12.17 22.40 -4.82
C ALA A 218 -12.12 23.04 -3.42
N ARG A 219 -13.16 22.87 -2.59
CA ARG A 219 -13.19 23.39 -1.22
C ARG A 219 -12.12 22.76 -0.32
N ILE A 220 -11.88 21.45 -0.49
CA ILE A 220 -10.80 20.75 0.23
C ILE A 220 -9.45 21.31 -0.19
N ALA A 221 -9.18 21.41 -1.49
CA ALA A 221 -7.92 21.92 -2.01
C ALA A 221 -7.65 23.37 -1.58
N GLU A 222 -8.66 24.24 -1.63
CA GLU A 222 -8.57 25.63 -1.16
C GLU A 222 -8.24 25.70 0.33
N ALA A 223 -8.93 24.91 1.17
CA ALA A 223 -8.66 24.87 2.59
C ALA A 223 -7.25 24.33 2.88
N PHE A 224 -6.78 23.31 2.16
CA PHE A 224 -5.43 22.76 2.34
C PHE A 224 -4.35 23.77 1.94
N ALA A 225 -4.58 24.55 0.89
CA ALA A 225 -3.64 25.60 0.47
C ALA A 225 -3.54 26.74 1.50
N LEU A 226 -4.65 27.09 2.16
CA LEU A 226 -4.71 28.20 3.12
C LEU A 226 -4.33 27.80 4.55
N GLU A 227 -4.75 26.62 4.98
CA GLU A 227 -4.73 26.19 6.38
C GLU A 227 -3.86 24.94 6.62
N GLY A 228 -3.34 24.33 5.56
CA GLY A 228 -2.66 23.03 5.61
C GLY A 228 -3.63 21.84 5.70
N ALA A 229 -3.05 20.63 5.66
CA ALA A 229 -3.79 19.37 5.70
C ALA A 229 -4.61 19.20 6.99
N ASP A 230 -4.20 19.84 8.09
CA ASP A 230 -4.91 19.82 9.38
C ASP A 230 -6.34 20.36 9.29
N ALA A 231 -6.67 21.14 8.25
CA ALA A 231 -8.05 21.55 7.97
C ALA A 231 -9.01 20.36 7.88
N TRP A 232 -8.53 19.17 7.48
CA TRP A 232 -9.33 17.95 7.40
C TRP A 232 -9.76 17.40 8.77
N TYR A 233 -9.04 17.74 9.82
CA TYR A 233 -9.23 17.21 11.17
C TYR A 233 -9.87 18.22 12.14
N LYS A 234 -10.23 19.41 11.66
CA LYS A 234 -10.93 20.42 12.45
C LYS A 234 -12.39 20.02 12.71
N ASP A 235 -12.93 20.47 13.85
CA ASP A 235 -14.34 20.30 14.18
C ASP A 235 -15.23 20.86 13.06
N GLY A 236 -16.21 20.07 12.62
CA GLY A 236 -17.13 20.44 11.54
C GLY A 236 -16.53 20.37 10.12
N ALA A 237 -15.32 19.79 9.94
CA ALA A 237 -14.70 19.67 8.62
C ALA A 237 -15.58 18.90 7.61
N ARG A 238 -16.27 17.85 8.07
CA ARG A 238 -17.21 17.07 7.24
C ARG A 238 -18.32 17.98 6.70
N GLU A 239 -19.01 18.70 7.57
CA GLU A 239 -20.11 19.59 7.21
C GLU A 239 -19.61 20.73 6.32
N ARG A 240 -18.45 21.31 6.66
CA ARG A 240 -17.79 22.37 5.87
C ARG A 240 -17.53 21.93 4.43
N PHE A 241 -16.95 20.74 4.24
CA PHE A 241 -16.56 20.24 2.91
C PHE A 241 -17.68 19.56 2.14
N LEU A 242 -18.73 19.08 2.80
CA LEU A 242 -19.91 18.54 2.10
C LEU A 242 -20.94 19.63 1.78
N ALA A 243 -21.05 20.70 2.59
CA ALA A 243 -22.11 21.70 2.50
C ALA A 243 -23.49 21.04 2.40
N ASP A 244 -24.28 21.37 1.37
CA ASP A 244 -25.64 20.83 1.17
C ASP A 244 -25.69 19.30 1.12
N ARG A 245 -24.57 18.66 0.72
CA ARG A 245 -24.45 17.20 0.65
C ARG A 245 -24.24 16.53 2.01
N ALA A 246 -24.06 17.29 3.09
CA ALA A 246 -23.84 16.74 4.42
C ALA A 246 -25.02 15.88 4.91
N ALA A 247 -26.23 16.17 4.42
CA ALA A 247 -27.45 15.41 4.72
C ALA A 247 -27.59 14.10 3.93
N GLU A 248 -26.72 13.85 2.93
CA GLU A 248 -26.83 12.67 2.07
C GLU A 248 -26.22 11.41 2.68
N GLY A 249 -25.68 11.44 3.90
CA GLY A 249 -25.12 10.26 4.58
C GLY A 249 -23.70 9.89 4.17
N TRP A 250 -22.93 10.83 3.62
CA TRP A 250 -21.50 10.66 3.35
C TRP A 250 -20.68 10.66 4.65
N ALA A 251 -19.73 9.73 4.77
CA ALA A 251 -18.76 9.61 5.85
C ALA A 251 -17.38 10.12 5.39
N LYS A 252 -16.67 10.80 6.28
CA LYS A 252 -15.31 11.30 6.04
C LYS A 252 -14.31 10.17 6.27
N VAL A 253 -13.33 10.01 5.39
CA VAL A 253 -12.21 9.09 5.60
C VAL A 253 -11.12 9.76 6.45
N ASP A 254 -10.66 9.08 7.50
CA ASP A 254 -9.63 9.59 8.42
C ASP A 254 -8.24 8.96 8.24
N ASP A 255 -8.13 7.94 7.39
CA ASP A 255 -6.85 7.38 6.97
C ASP A 255 -5.95 8.45 6.33
N ILE A 256 -4.65 8.32 6.53
CA ILE A 256 -3.65 9.13 5.82
C ILE A 256 -3.03 8.35 4.65
N LEU A 257 -2.50 9.08 3.68
CA LEU A 257 -1.66 8.57 2.62
C LEU A 257 -0.34 8.05 3.17
N ASP A 258 0.25 7.11 2.43
CA ASP A 258 1.58 6.63 2.72
C ASP A 258 2.64 7.67 2.32
N VAL A 259 3.75 7.68 3.03
CA VAL A 259 4.83 8.66 2.81
C VAL A 259 5.54 8.50 1.45
N TRP A 260 5.38 7.35 0.79
CA TRP A 260 5.86 7.16 -0.57
C TRP A 260 4.95 7.84 -1.60
N PHE A 261 3.66 8.00 -1.30
CA PHE A 261 2.73 8.81 -2.07
C PHE A 261 3.07 10.31 -1.91
N ASP A 262 3.33 10.74 -0.68
CA ASP A 262 3.74 12.13 -0.42
C ASP A 262 5.04 12.49 -1.15
N SER A 263 6.04 11.63 -1.07
CA SER A 263 7.30 11.86 -1.79
C SER A 263 7.16 11.65 -3.30
N GLY A 264 6.37 10.66 -3.74
CA GLY A 264 6.15 10.38 -5.16
C GLY A 264 5.49 11.55 -5.89
N SER A 265 4.57 12.26 -5.23
CA SER A 265 3.88 13.44 -5.77
C SER A 265 4.75 14.71 -5.87
N THR A 266 6.02 14.67 -5.46
CA THR A 266 6.94 15.83 -5.52
C THR A 266 7.01 16.46 -6.91
N HIS A 267 6.94 15.68 -7.99
CA HIS A 267 6.92 16.22 -9.35
C HIS A 267 5.73 17.18 -9.58
N ALA A 268 4.59 16.94 -8.93
CA ALA A 268 3.38 17.74 -9.08
C ALA A 268 3.46 19.05 -8.28
N PHE A 269 3.85 18.98 -7.00
CA PHE A 269 3.86 20.17 -6.14
C PHE A 269 5.20 20.92 -6.12
N THR A 270 6.22 20.43 -6.83
CA THR A 270 7.47 21.17 -7.06
C THR A 270 7.66 21.52 -8.53
N LEU A 271 7.90 20.52 -9.40
CA LEU A 271 8.30 20.74 -10.80
C LEU A 271 7.20 21.33 -11.69
N GLU A 272 5.93 21.31 -11.31
CA GLU A 272 4.85 21.83 -12.16
C GLU A 272 4.32 23.19 -11.72
N VAL A 273 4.40 23.49 -10.42
CA VAL A 273 3.78 24.67 -9.82
C VAL A 273 4.80 25.77 -9.49
N ARG A 274 6.07 25.43 -9.26
CA ARG A 274 7.11 26.41 -8.95
C ARG A 274 7.66 27.04 -10.22
N PRO A 275 7.48 28.35 -10.46
CA PRO A 275 7.94 28.99 -11.70
C PRO A 275 9.44 28.86 -11.96
N ASP A 276 10.26 28.75 -10.90
CA ASP A 276 11.71 28.59 -10.97
C ASP A 276 12.17 27.16 -11.22
N LEU A 277 11.30 26.16 -11.04
CA LEU A 277 11.60 24.74 -11.27
C LEU A 277 10.82 24.14 -12.44
N LYS A 278 9.89 24.90 -13.02
CA LYS A 278 8.98 24.41 -14.05
C LYS A 278 9.74 24.04 -15.33
N ALA A 279 9.92 22.74 -15.54
CA ALA A 279 10.63 22.21 -16.69
C ALA A 279 9.70 22.08 -17.90
N ASN A 280 10.05 22.71 -19.02
CA ASN A 280 9.42 22.48 -20.31
C ASN A 280 10.09 21.28 -20.99
N ARG A 281 9.58 20.08 -20.68
CA ARG A 281 10.18 18.80 -21.09
C ARG A 281 9.75 18.38 -22.50
N PRO A 282 10.51 17.52 -23.19
CA PRO A 282 10.09 16.94 -24.47
C PRO A 282 8.72 16.26 -24.40
N PRO A 283 7.92 16.32 -25.48
CA PRO A 283 8.23 16.98 -26.76
C PRO A 283 8.00 18.51 -26.75
N ASP A 284 7.45 19.07 -25.69
CA ASP A 284 6.99 20.48 -25.63
C ASP A 284 8.12 21.49 -25.37
N GLY A 285 9.28 21.01 -24.92
CA GLY A 285 10.47 21.83 -24.73
C GLY A 285 11.78 21.04 -24.59
N PRO A 286 12.89 21.74 -24.36
CA PRO A 286 14.23 21.15 -24.35
C PRO A 286 14.68 20.64 -22.98
N ASP A 287 13.96 20.95 -21.90
CA ASP A 287 14.43 20.69 -20.55
C ASP A 287 14.40 19.20 -20.23
N ARG A 288 15.41 18.72 -19.50
CA ARG A 288 15.47 17.33 -19.03
C ARG A 288 15.49 17.29 -17.51
N VAL A 289 14.70 16.40 -16.94
CA VAL A 289 14.66 16.16 -15.49
C VAL A 289 15.45 14.89 -15.17
N MET A 290 16.47 15.01 -14.32
CA MET A 290 17.19 13.86 -13.78
C MET A 290 16.82 13.66 -12.30
N TYR A 291 16.47 12.43 -11.94
CA TYR A 291 16.37 12.01 -10.55
C TYR A 291 17.67 11.31 -10.14
N LEU A 292 18.23 11.68 -8.98
CA LEU A 292 19.50 11.17 -8.48
C LEU A 292 19.38 10.78 -7.02
N GLU A 293 19.49 9.48 -6.72
CA GLU A 293 19.42 8.95 -5.35
C GLU A 293 20.15 7.59 -5.24
N GLY A 294 20.23 7.06 -4.02
CA GLY A 294 20.75 5.73 -3.73
C GLY A 294 19.97 4.61 -4.43
N SER A 295 20.64 3.49 -4.72
CA SER A 295 20.04 2.35 -5.43
C SER A 295 18.80 1.74 -4.74
N ASP A 296 18.60 1.98 -3.44
CA ASP A 296 17.40 1.59 -2.70
C ASP A 296 16.13 2.28 -3.20
N GLN A 297 16.24 3.45 -3.82
CA GLN A 297 15.08 4.21 -4.29
C GLN A 297 14.35 3.60 -5.50
N HIS A 298 14.90 2.55 -6.13
CA HIS A 298 14.15 1.71 -7.09
C HIS A 298 12.92 1.02 -6.45
N ARG A 299 12.91 0.88 -5.11
CA ARG A 299 11.76 0.39 -4.32
C ARG A 299 11.07 1.49 -3.50
N GLY A 300 11.56 2.71 -3.59
CA GLY A 300 11.09 3.87 -2.84
C GLY A 300 10.67 4.96 -3.82
N TRP A 301 11.35 6.10 -3.75
CA TRP A 301 10.93 7.34 -4.38
C TRP A 301 10.85 7.29 -5.91
N PHE A 302 11.80 6.65 -6.61
CA PHE A 302 11.69 6.49 -8.07
C PHE A 302 10.44 5.69 -8.46
N HIS A 303 10.14 4.67 -7.66
CA HIS A 303 9.02 3.77 -7.88
C HIS A 303 7.68 4.48 -7.72
N SER A 304 7.47 5.20 -6.61
CA SER A 304 6.21 5.91 -6.38
C SER A 304 6.03 7.08 -7.35
N SER A 305 7.08 7.87 -7.59
CA SER A 305 7.05 8.96 -8.56
C SER A 305 6.68 8.48 -9.96
N LEU A 306 7.24 7.34 -10.40
CA LEU A 306 6.89 6.70 -11.67
C LEU A 306 5.40 6.38 -11.74
N LEU A 307 4.87 5.67 -10.73
CA LEU A 307 3.48 5.24 -10.70
C LEU A 307 2.53 6.45 -10.70
N GLU A 308 2.76 7.44 -9.84
CA GLU A 308 1.90 8.61 -9.75
C GLU A 308 1.88 9.42 -11.05
N SER A 309 3.05 9.72 -11.61
CA SER A 309 3.15 10.48 -12.86
C SER A 309 2.62 9.69 -14.05
N CYS A 310 2.85 8.38 -14.14
CA CYS A 310 2.26 7.56 -15.20
C CYS A 310 0.73 7.47 -15.08
N GLY A 311 0.21 7.32 -13.85
CA GLY A 311 -1.23 7.25 -13.59
C GLY A 311 -1.94 8.55 -13.93
N THR A 312 -1.34 9.70 -13.61
CA THR A 312 -2.00 11.00 -13.74
C THR A 312 -1.61 11.77 -15.01
N ARG A 313 -0.37 11.64 -15.50
CA ARG A 313 0.22 12.44 -16.61
C ARG A 313 0.61 11.57 -17.80
N GLY A 314 0.50 10.25 -17.67
CA GLY A 314 0.80 9.31 -18.74
C GLY A 314 2.29 9.20 -19.08
N ARG A 315 3.21 9.66 -18.23
CA ARG A 315 4.65 9.52 -18.48
C ARG A 315 5.45 9.56 -17.18
N PRO A 316 6.70 9.06 -17.15
CA PRO A 316 7.58 9.23 -16.00
C PRO A 316 7.85 10.71 -15.66
N PRO A 317 8.05 11.05 -14.38
CA PRO A 317 8.33 12.43 -13.97
C PRO A 317 9.77 12.85 -14.26
N TYR A 318 10.62 11.91 -14.67
CA TYR A 318 12.04 12.09 -14.97
C TYR A 318 12.37 11.57 -16.38
N ASP A 319 13.38 12.16 -17.00
CA ASP A 319 13.95 11.77 -18.31
C ASP A 319 15.25 10.95 -18.14
N ALA A 320 15.88 11.03 -16.96
CA ALA A 320 17.03 10.22 -16.60
C ALA A 320 16.99 9.86 -15.11
N VAL A 321 17.50 8.68 -14.76
CA VAL A 321 17.73 8.27 -13.37
C VAL A 321 19.19 7.90 -13.19
N LEU A 322 19.87 8.62 -12.31
CA LEU A 322 21.22 8.31 -11.87
C LEU A 322 21.17 7.68 -10.48
N THR A 323 21.82 6.53 -10.30
CA THR A 323 21.91 5.90 -8.99
C THR A 323 23.33 5.74 -8.51
N HIS A 324 23.54 6.05 -7.23
CA HIS A 324 24.81 5.83 -6.55
C HIS A 324 24.72 4.64 -5.58
N GLY A 325 25.90 4.13 -5.22
CA GLY A 325 26.05 3.09 -4.19
C GLY A 325 25.83 3.62 -2.78
N PHE A 326 25.89 2.71 -1.80
CA PHE A 326 25.94 3.09 -0.39
C PHE A 326 27.37 3.41 0.03
N VAL A 327 27.52 4.38 0.93
CA VAL A 327 28.76 4.56 1.68
C VAL A 327 28.87 3.42 2.71
N LEU A 328 30.01 2.74 2.71
CA LEU A 328 30.32 1.61 3.58
C LEU A 328 31.40 2.01 4.57
N ASP A 329 31.41 1.37 5.75
CA ASP A 329 32.51 1.49 6.70
C ASP A 329 33.79 0.77 6.20
N GLU A 330 34.87 0.90 6.96
CA GLU A 330 36.18 0.29 6.66
C GLU A 330 36.14 -1.24 6.50
N ASN A 331 35.12 -1.90 7.05
CA ASN A 331 34.92 -3.34 6.99
C ASN A 331 33.94 -3.74 5.87
N GLY A 332 33.49 -2.78 5.06
CA GLY A 332 32.52 -3.01 3.98
C GLY A 332 31.08 -3.15 4.45
N HIS A 333 30.76 -2.83 5.71
CA HIS A 333 29.38 -2.85 6.19
C HIS A 333 28.68 -1.53 5.89
N LYS A 334 27.36 -1.61 5.67
CA LYS A 334 26.53 -0.42 5.54
C LYS A 334 26.60 0.41 6.82
N MET A 335 26.89 1.71 6.69
CA MET A 335 26.85 2.63 7.82
C MET A 335 25.41 2.77 8.36
N SER A 336 25.22 2.64 9.66
CA SER A 336 23.93 2.87 10.32
C SER A 336 24.09 3.39 11.75
N LYS A 337 23.24 4.33 12.16
CA LYS A 337 23.29 4.91 13.52
C LYS A 337 23.18 3.86 14.62
N SER A 338 22.42 2.79 14.39
CA SER A 338 22.25 1.68 15.34
C SER A 338 23.51 0.84 15.56
N LEU A 339 24.39 0.76 14.55
CA LEU A 339 25.66 0.03 14.65
C LEU A 339 26.79 0.92 15.18
N GLY A 340 26.58 2.22 15.32
CA GLY A 340 27.61 3.17 15.75
C GLY A 340 28.75 3.36 14.74
N ASN A 341 28.65 2.78 13.53
CA ASN A 341 29.68 2.81 12.49
C ASN A 341 29.50 3.97 11.49
N VAL A 342 28.89 5.07 11.92
CA VAL A 342 28.63 6.24 11.06
C VAL A 342 29.73 7.26 11.27
N VAL A 343 30.35 7.68 10.17
CA VAL A 343 31.16 8.90 10.15
C VAL A 343 30.26 10.06 9.72
N SER A 344 30.16 11.10 10.55
CA SER A 344 29.36 12.29 10.20
C SER A 344 30.08 13.12 9.13
N PRO A 345 29.38 13.57 8.07
CA PRO A 345 29.96 14.50 7.11
C PRO A 345 30.53 15.76 7.77
N GLN A 346 29.88 16.26 8.83
CA GLN A 346 30.33 17.46 9.55
C GLN A 346 31.69 17.25 10.23
N ASP A 347 31.96 16.05 10.76
CA ASP A 347 33.24 15.74 11.40
C ASP A 347 34.37 15.69 10.38
N VAL A 348 34.10 15.13 9.19
CA VAL A 348 35.06 15.11 8.07
C VAL A 348 35.35 16.54 7.60
N ILE A 349 34.30 17.34 7.37
CA ILE A 349 34.44 18.73 6.93
C ILE A 349 35.26 19.56 7.92
N LYS A 350 35.01 19.39 9.22
CA LYS A 350 35.74 20.09 10.27
C LYS A 350 37.23 19.75 10.28
N THR A 351 37.57 18.49 9.95
CA THR A 351 38.93 17.98 10.06
C THR A 351 39.74 18.21 8.78
N SER A 352 39.10 18.05 7.61
CA SER A 352 39.77 17.97 6.31
C SER A 352 39.30 19.01 5.29
N GLY A 353 38.23 19.76 5.58
CA GLY A 353 37.58 20.63 4.58
C GLY A 353 36.44 19.93 3.85
N ALA A 354 35.64 20.73 3.13
CA ALA A 354 34.49 20.23 2.35
C ALA A 354 34.88 19.83 0.91
N ASP A 355 35.94 20.43 0.38
CA ASP A 355 36.61 20.04 -0.87
C ASP A 355 37.56 18.88 -0.60
#